data_AF-A0A376F8X9-F1
#
_entry.id   AF-A0A376F8X9-F1
#
_cell.length_a   1.000
_cell.length_b   1.000
_cell.length_c   1.000
_cell.angle_alpha   90.00
_cell.angle_beta   90.00
_cell.angle_gamma   90.00
#
_symmetry.space_group_name_H-M   'P 1'
#
loop_
_entity.id
_entity.type
_entity.pdbx_description
1 polymer ?
#
loop_
_entity_poly.entity_id
_entity_poly.type
_entity_poly.pdbx_seq_one_letter_code
_entity_poly.pdbx_strand_id
1 'polypeptide(L)'
;MLFNEKLQLLDTCKLFFIQHQLIAWINITPAIVEFLLSNGNAVSILERYPFLEFTVNENYPGLNNGKDDLQLARMAIHFPLVLANFGAGAASLKAVYDGLFKRVILDKGFIQQRAPELSFEPFMRAILWQITPHCQSVIVSGIDDHGLLQRVLSFNFGAMQGALWPAVSAEHVTSLVQQR
;
A
#
# COMPACT_ATOMS: atom_id res chain seq x y z
N MET A 1 -1.06 -13.95 -13.30
CA MET A 1 -1.78 -14.47 -12.14
C MET A 1 -3.12 -13.76 -12.02
N LEU A 2 -4.21 -14.51 -12.18
CA LEU A 2 -5.59 -14.08 -12.01
C LEU A 2 -5.87 -13.73 -10.54
N PHE A 3 -6.88 -12.91 -10.27
CA PHE A 3 -7.23 -12.49 -8.91
C PHE A 3 -7.46 -13.68 -7.96
N ASN A 4 -8.22 -14.68 -8.40
CA ASN A 4 -8.50 -15.89 -7.61
C ASN A 4 -7.25 -16.73 -7.32
N GLU A 5 -6.29 -16.79 -8.25
CA GLU A 5 -5.01 -17.48 -8.02
C GLU A 5 -4.20 -16.78 -6.91
N LYS A 6 -4.25 -15.44 -6.83
CA LYS A 6 -3.62 -14.69 -5.73
C LYS A 6 -4.27 -15.03 -4.39
N LEU A 7 -5.60 -15.13 -4.34
CA LEU A 7 -6.34 -15.50 -3.13
C LEU A 7 -6.04 -16.94 -2.69
N GLN A 8 -6.00 -17.87 -3.64
CA GLN A 8 -5.60 -19.26 -3.38
C GLN A 8 -4.17 -19.36 -2.85
N LEU A 9 -3.26 -18.54 -3.35
CA LEU A 9 -1.91 -18.45 -2.82
C LEU A 9 -1.90 -17.96 -1.37
N LEU A 10 -2.75 -17.01 -1.00
CA LEU A 10 -2.88 -16.56 0.40
C LEU A 10 -3.49 -17.64 1.30
N ASP A 11 -4.30 -18.57 0.79
CA ASP A 11 -4.80 -19.69 1.60
C ASP A 11 -3.67 -20.59 2.11
N THR A 12 -2.59 -20.78 1.34
CA THR A 12 -1.49 -21.67 1.72
C THR A 12 -0.70 -21.17 2.92
N CYS A 13 -0.72 -19.85 3.17
CA CYS A 13 0.01 -19.18 4.25
C CYS A 13 -0.91 -18.37 5.17
N LYS A 14 -2.24 -18.51 5.07
CA LYS A 14 -3.24 -17.70 5.79
C LYS A 14 -2.99 -17.63 7.30
N LEU A 15 -2.75 -18.78 7.92
CA LEU A 15 -2.54 -18.87 9.36
C LEU A 15 -1.30 -18.08 9.81
N PHE A 16 -0.25 -18.06 8.99
CA PHE A 16 0.96 -17.28 9.26
C PHE A 16 0.67 -15.78 9.31
N PHE A 17 -0.10 -15.25 8.34
CA PHE A 17 -0.49 -13.84 8.35
C PHE A 17 -1.32 -13.48 9.58
N ILE A 18 -2.29 -14.33 9.95
CA ILE A 18 -3.14 -14.09 11.11
C ILE A 18 -2.32 -14.15 12.42
N GLN A 19 -1.52 -15.20 12.60
CA GLN A 19 -0.75 -15.43 13.83
C GLN A 19 0.28 -14.33 14.08
N HIS A 20 0.94 -13.84 13.03
CA HIS A 20 1.95 -12.81 13.12
C HIS A 20 1.41 -11.39 12.87
N GLN A 21 0.10 -11.23 12.75
CA GLN A 21 -0.58 -9.94 12.50
C GLN A 21 0.01 -9.20 11.28
N LEU A 22 0.39 -9.95 10.25
CA LEU A 22 0.95 -9.42 9.02
C LEU A 22 -0.16 -9.01 8.07
N ILE A 23 0.18 -8.19 7.09
CA ILE A 23 -0.74 -7.67 6.09
C ILE A 23 -0.30 -8.13 4.71
N ALA A 24 -1.28 -8.54 3.90
CA ALA A 24 -1.06 -8.84 2.49
C ALA A 24 -1.67 -7.74 1.62
N TRP A 25 -0.96 -7.34 0.57
CA TRP A 25 -1.47 -6.41 -0.43
C TRP A 25 -1.69 -7.10 -1.76
N ILE A 26 -2.87 -6.88 -2.36
CA ILE A 26 -3.14 -7.29 -3.73
C ILE A 26 -3.46 -6.08 -4.59
N ASN A 27 -2.70 -5.90 -5.67
CA ASN A 27 -3.02 -4.92 -6.71
C ASN A 27 -4.34 -5.27 -7.39
N ILE A 28 -5.26 -4.29 -7.46
CA ILE A 28 -6.57 -4.42 -8.09
C ILE A 28 -6.68 -3.58 -9.36
N THR A 29 -7.53 -4.05 -10.27
CA THR A 29 -7.91 -3.35 -11.51
C THR A 29 -9.41 -3.02 -11.46
N PRO A 30 -9.94 -2.16 -12.35
CA PRO A 30 -11.38 -1.89 -12.41
C PRO A 30 -12.24 -3.15 -12.52
N ALA A 31 -11.84 -4.13 -13.32
CA ALA A 31 -12.55 -5.42 -13.42
C ALA A 31 -12.58 -6.20 -12.08
N ILE A 32 -11.51 -6.12 -11.28
CA ILE A 32 -11.49 -6.73 -9.95
C ILE A 32 -12.39 -5.96 -8.99
N VAL A 33 -12.44 -4.63 -9.08
CA VAL A 33 -13.35 -3.80 -8.29
C VAL A 33 -14.81 -4.14 -8.59
N GLU A 34 -15.18 -4.27 -9.85
CA GLU A 34 -16.54 -4.70 -10.24
C GLU A 34 -16.89 -6.07 -9.65
N PHE A 35 -15.96 -7.03 -9.70
CA PHE A 35 -16.12 -8.33 -9.07
C PHE A 35 -16.30 -8.22 -7.55
N LEU A 36 -15.45 -7.45 -6.87
CA LEU A 36 -15.48 -7.30 -5.40
C LEU A 36 -16.75 -6.62 -4.92
N LEU A 37 -17.25 -5.63 -5.66
CA LEU A 37 -18.48 -4.89 -5.34
C LEU A 37 -19.76 -5.61 -5.78
N SER A 38 -19.65 -6.76 -6.45
CA SER A 38 -20.80 -7.62 -6.73
C SER A 38 -21.32 -8.28 -5.45
N ASN A 39 -22.64 -8.50 -5.37
CA ASN A 39 -23.33 -8.92 -4.14
C ASN A 39 -22.68 -10.14 -3.45
N GLY A 40 -22.30 -9.96 -2.18
CA GLY A 40 -21.79 -11.02 -1.30
C GLY A 40 -20.28 -11.27 -1.37
N ASN A 41 -19.60 -10.83 -2.44
CA ASN A 41 -18.17 -11.09 -2.61
C ASN A 41 -17.33 -10.32 -1.57
N ALA A 42 -17.66 -9.06 -1.30
CA ALA A 42 -16.87 -8.26 -0.38
C ALA A 42 -16.80 -8.85 1.03
N VAL A 43 -17.97 -9.20 1.59
CA VAL A 43 -18.07 -9.78 2.93
C VAL A 43 -17.33 -11.12 3.00
N SER A 44 -17.57 -12.01 2.02
CA SER A 44 -16.90 -13.31 1.94
C SER A 44 -15.37 -13.20 1.90
N ILE A 45 -14.84 -12.25 1.12
CA ILE A 45 -13.39 -12.01 1.03
C ILE A 45 -12.83 -11.48 2.34
N LEU A 46 -13.49 -10.52 2.99
CA LEU A 46 -13.03 -9.96 4.27
C LEU A 46 -13.04 -10.98 5.40
N GLU A 47 -14.10 -11.79 5.50
CA GLU A 47 -14.18 -12.87 6.48
C GLU A 47 -13.09 -13.92 6.26
N ARG A 48 -12.81 -14.25 4.99
CA ARG A 48 -11.79 -15.24 4.65
C ARG A 48 -10.38 -14.71 4.80
N TYR A 49 -10.12 -13.43 4.51
CA TYR A 49 -8.79 -12.83 4.50
C TYR A 49 -8.78 -11.48 5.26
N PRO A 50 -8.91 -11.48 6.60
CA PRO A 50 -9.02 -10.24 7.38
C PRO A 50 -7.74 -9.38 7.38
N PHE A 51 -6.61 -9.94 6.93
CA PHE A 51 -5.33 -9.25 6.77
C PHE A 51 -5.12 -8.65 5.37
N LEU A 52 -6.08 -8.82 4.45
CA LEU A 52 -5.96 -8.37 3.07
C LEU A 52 -6.31 -6.89 2.97
N GLU A 53 -5.43 -6.12 2.35
CA GLU A 53 -5.70 -4.76 1.89
C GLU A 53 -5.46 -4.69 0.38
N PHE A 54 -6.13 -3.77 -0.30
CA PHE A 54 -6.03 -3.66 -1.75
C PHE A 54 -5.26 -2.44 -2.20
N THR A 55 -4.39 -2.62 -3.17
CA THR A 55 -3.52 -1.59 -3.70
C THR A 55 -3.98 -1.10 -5.08
N VAL A 56 -4.00 0.22 -5.25
CA VAL A 56 -4.08 0.90 -6.54
C VAL A 56 -2.87 1.80 -6.71
N ASN A 57 -2.58 2.24 -7.93
CA ASN A 57 -1.49 3.18 -8.21
C ASN A 57 -2.04 4.52 -8.70
N GLU A 58 -1.20 5.54 -8.85
CA GLU A 58 -1.61 6.86 -9.33
C GLU A 58 -2.26 6.87 -10.72
N ASN A 59 -2.08 5.82 -11.52
CA ASN A 59 -2.68 5.69 -12.84
C ASN A 59 -4.07 5.03 -12.81
N TYR A 60 -4.62 4.73 -11.64
CA TYR A 60 -5.92 4.08 -11.53
C TYR A 60 -7.04 5.00 -12.08
N PRO A 61 -7.91 4.51 -12.98
CA PRO A 61 -8.98 5.32 -13.56
C PRO A 61 -9.91 5.92 -12.50
N GLY A 62 -10.25 7.20 -12.66
CA GLY A 62 -11.14 7.89 -11.72
C GLY A 62 -10.49 8.32 -10.40
N LEU A 63 -9.22 7.98 -10.14
CA LEU A 63 -8.52 8.35 -8.91
C LEU A 63 -8.54 9.86 -8.63
N ASN A 64 -8.41 10.69 -9.68
CA ASN A 64 -8.44 12.15 -9.54
C ASN A 64 -9.81 12.71 -9.14
N ASN A 65 -10.88 11.92 -9.22
CA ASN A 65 -12.19 12.29 -8.70
C ASN A 65 -12.30 12.04 -7.20
N GLY A 66 -11.34 11.35 -6.57
CA GLY A 66 -11.37 11.04 -5.13
C GLY A 66 -12.69 10.35 -4.75
N LYS A 67 -13.33 10.80 -3.67
CA LYS A 67 -14.60 10.22 -3.19
C LYS A 67 -15.79 10.40 -4.16
N ASP A 68 -15.65 11.25 -5.17
CA ASP A 68 -16.67 11.45 -6.20
C ASP A 68 -16.65 10.31 -7.24
N ASP A 69 -15.58 9.50 -7.26
CA ASP A 69 -15.60 8.20 -7.92
C ASP A 69 -16.36 7.18 -7.05
N LEU A 70 -17.57 6.82 -7.47
CA LEU A 70 -18.45 5.95 -6.69
C LEU A 70 -17.88 4.55 -6.44
N GLN A 71 -17.05 4.03 -7.35
CA GLN A 71 -16.45 2.71 -7.18
C GLN A 71 -15.34 2.76 -6.12
N LEU A 72 -14.45 3.75 -6.18
CA LEU A 72 -13.41 3.94 -5.18
C LEU A 72 -13.98 4.27 -3.80
N ALA A 73 -15.00 5.12 -3.73
CA ALA A 73 -15.69 5.42 -2.47
C ALA A 73 -16.31 4.17 -1.84
N ARG A 74 -17.00 3.34 -2.64
CA ARG A 74 -17.55 2.05 -2.17
C ARG A 74 -16.46 1.07 -1.74
N MET A 75 -15.36 0.99 -2.50
CA MET A 75 -14.22 0.16 -2.13
C MET A 75 -13.62 0.60 -0.79
N ALA A 76 -13.45 1.90 -0.55
CA ALA A 76 -12.92 2.43 0.71
C ALA A 76 -13.84 2.19 1.92
N ILE A 77 -15.15 2.08 1.69
CA ILE A 77 -16.12 1.70 2.73
C ILE A 77 -15.95 0.23 3.13
N HIS A 78 -15.73 -0.66 2.17
CA HIS A 78 -15.69 -2.10 2.41
C HIS A 78 -14.29 -2.62 2.75
N PHE A 79 -13.25 -2.06 2.13
CA PHE A 79 -11.91 -2.60 2.19
C PHE A 79 -10.89 -1.53 2.59
N PRO A 80 -9.84 -1.93 3.32
CA PRO A 80 -8.68 -1.07 3.46
C PRO A 80 -7.99 -0.90 2.11
N LEU A 81 -7.89 0.35 1.65
CA LEU A 81 -7.19 0.68 0.42
C LEU A 81 -5.80 1.26 0.70
N VAL A 82 -4.90 0.99 -0.24
CA VAL A 82 -3.52 1.45 -0.23
C VAL A 82 -3.23 2.14 -1.56
N LEU A 83 -2.77 3.39 -1.50
CA LEU A 83 -2.24 4.07 -2.67
C LEU A 83 -0.76 3.73 -2.79
N ALA A 84 -0.42 2.91 -3.78
CA ALA A 84 0.95 2.71 -4.20
C ALA A 84 1.49 3.97 -4.91
N ASN A 85 2.81 4.03 -5.04
CA ASN A 85 3.56 4.98 -5.88
C ASN A 85 3.14 6.46 -5.81
N PHE A 86 2.76 6.94 -4.63
CA PHE A 86 2.44 8.35 -4.43
C PHE A 86 3.68 9.24 -4.66
N GLY A 87 3.54 10.27 -5.47
CA GLY A 87 4.62 11.14 -5.94
C GLY A 87 5.18 10.77 -7.32
N ALA A 88 4.61 9.77 -8.00
CA ALA A 88 4.98 9.41 -9.38
C ALA A 88 4.53 10.45 -10.43
N GLY A 89 3.61 11.35 -10.07
CA GLY A 89 3.23 12.52 -10.85
C GLY A 89 2.00 12.34 -11.75
N ALA A 90 1.23 11.27 -11.57
CA ALA A 90 0.03 10.98 -12.36
C ALA A 90 -1.28 11.34 -11.64
N ALA A 91 -1.26 11.45 -10.30
CA ALA A 91 -2.44 11.72 -9.50
C ALA A 91 -2.40 13.07 -8.76
N SER A 92 -3.59 13.64 -8.57
CA SER A 92 -3.83 14.75 -7.66
C SER A 92 -3.88 14.28 -6.20
N LEU A 93 -3.74 15.21 -5.25
CA LEU A 93 -3.85 14.93 -3.82
C LEU A 93 -5.27 14.62 -3.34
N LYS A 94 -6.28 14.78 -4.22
CA LYS A 94 -7.69 14.75 -3.84
C LYS A 94 -8.08 13.44 -3.16
N ALA A 95 -7.75 12.30 -3.75
CA ALA A 95 -8.12 10.98 -3.20
C ALA A 95 -7.49 10.70 -1.83
N VAL A 96 -6.27 11.21 -1.59
CA VAL A 96 -5.62 11.14 -0.28
C VAL A 96 -6.37 12.03 0.71
N TYR A 97 -6.63 13.30 0.37
CA TYR A 97 -7.32 14.24 1.26
C TYR A 97 -8.77 13.86 1.56
N ASP A 98 -9.44 13.20 0.62
CA ASP A 98 -10.76 12.60 0.81
C ASP A 98 -10.75 11.38 1.77
N GLY A 99 -9.56 10.94 2.23
CA GLY A 99 -9.43 9.87 3.22
C GLY A 99 -9.70 8.47 2.67
N LEU A 100 -9.55 8.27 1.36
CA LEU A 100 -9.87 6.98 0.72
C LEU A 100 -8.87 5.86 1.07
N PHE A 101 -7.66 6.23 1.48
CA PHE A 101 -6.57 5.28 1.67
C PHE A 101 -6.21 5.13 3.14
N LYS A 102 -6.24 3.89 3.64
CA LYS A 102 -5.68 3.55 4.94
C LYS A 102 -4.16 3.74 4.94
N ARG A 103 -3.50 3.48 3.80
CA ARG A 103 -2.05 3.64 3.66
C ARG A 103 -1.66 4.34 2.36
N VAL A 104 -0.61 5.12 2.42
CA VAL A 104 0.00 5.77 1.26
C VAL A 104 1.47 5.35 1.18
N ILE A 105 1.89 4.81 0.04
CA ILE A 105 3.26 4.38 -0.22
C ILE A 105 3.92 5.40 -1.14
N LEU A 106 4.97 6.07 -0.65
CA LEU A 106 5.76 7.00 -1.44
C LEU A 106 6.55 6.24 -2.52
N ASP A 107 6.53 6.77 -3.74
CA ASP A 107 7.18 6.16 -4.89
C ASP A 107 8.70 6.07 -4.74
N LYS A 108 9.27 4.94 -5.19
CA LYS A 108 10.71 4.71 -5.10
C LYS A 108 11.51 5.71 -5.95
N GLY A 109 11.05 6.03 -7.16
CA GLY A 109 11.74 6.94 -8.06
C GLY A 109 11.72 8.35 -7.49
N PHE A 110 10.58 8.77 -6.97
CA PHE A 110 10.43 10.02 -6.22
C PHE A 110 11.43 10.12 -5.06
N ILE A 111 11.49 9.11 -4.18
CA ILE A 111 12.39 9.10 -3.02
C ILE A 111 13.86 9.09 -3.45
N GLN A 112 14.23 8.20 -4.36
CA GLN A 112 15.62 8.04 -4.80
C GLN A 112 16.14 9.26 -5.56
N GLN A 113 15.30 9.90 -6.37
CA GLN A 113 15.65 11.13 -7.07
C GLN A 113 15.84 12.31 -6.11
N ARG A 114 15.01 12.41 -5.07
CA ARG A 114 15.06 13.51 -4.11
C ARG A 114 16.09 13.31 -3.02
N ALA A 115 16.45 12.07 -2.70
CA ALA A 115 17.36 11.77 -1.62
C ALA A 115 18.66 12.60 -1.74
N PRO A 116 19.41 12.65 -2.84
CA PRO A 116 20.67 13.40 -2.89
C PRO A 116 20.56 14.91 -2.59
N GLU A 117 19.36 15.50 -2.68
CA GLU A 117 19.15 16.93 -2.44
C GLU A 117 19.29 17.30 -0.96
N LEU A 118 19.89 18.47 -0.68
CA LEU A 118 19.95 19.07 0.67
C LEU A 118 18.55 19.36 1.23
N SER A 119 17.59 19.63 0.34
CA SER A 119 16.18 19.89 0.65
C SER A 119 15.39 18.63 0.97
N PHE A 120 15.97 17.43 0.88
CA PHE A 120 15.24 16.18 1.09
C PHE A 120 14.48 16.17 2.42
N GLU A 121 15.15 16.42 3.54
CA GLU A 121 14.49 16.37 4.84
C GLU A 121 13.35 17.37 5.03
N PRO A 122 13.53 18.69 4.82
CA PRO A 122 12.43 19.63 4.97
C PRO A 122 11.28 19.33 4.01
N PHE A 123 11.59 18.89 2.79
CA PHE A 123 10.58 18.52 1.80
C PHE A 123 9.77 17.29 2.24
N MET A 124 10.44 16.24 2.71
CA MET A 124 9.79 15.03 3.21
C MET A 124 8.93 15.30 4.44
N ARG A 125 9.38 16.17 5.36
CA ARG A 125 8.57 16.60 6.51
C ARG A 125 7.31 17.33 6.07
N ALA A 126 7.41 18.20 5.07
CA ALA A 126 6.25 18.92 4.54
C ALA A 126 5.22 17.97 3.91
N ILE A 127 5.67 16.97 3.15
CA ILE A 127 4.78 15.97 2.55
C ILE A 127 4.09 15.14 3.63
N LEU A 128 4.85 14.61 4.58
CA LEU A 128 4.29 13.82 5.68
C LEU A 128 3.26 14.61 6.48
N TRP A 129 3.57 15.87 6.79
CA TRP A 129 2.64 16.75 7.50
C TRP A 129 1.31 16.95 6.75
N GLN A 130 1.34 16.99 5.41
CA GLN A 130 0.14 17.14 4.59
C GLN A 130 -0.69 15.85 4.49
N ILE A 131 -0.06 14.67 4.40
CA ILE A 131 -0.81 13.42 4.10
C ILE A 131 -1.13 12.57 5.33
N THR A 132 -0.33 12.65 6.39
CA THR A 132 -0.53 11.83 7.61
C THR A 132 -1.89 12.06 8.27
N PRO A 133 -2.49 13.26 8.31
CA PRO A 133 -3.84 13.43 8.87
C PRO A 133 -4.94 12.67 8.11
N HIS A 134 -4.68 12.25 6.87
CA HIS A 134 -5.68 11.66 5.98
C HIS A 134 -5.49 10.15 5.74
N CYS A 135 -4.49 9.53 6.37
CA CYS A 135 -4.26 8.09 6.28
C CYS A 135 -3.69 7.55 7.59
N GLN A 136 -3.87 6.25 7.85
CA GLN A 136 -3.35 5.64 9.08
C GLN A 136 -1.83 5.50 9.06
N SER A 137 -1.22 5.31 7.88
CA SER A 137 0.20 5.04 7.75
C SER A 137 0.74 5.54 6.41
N VAL A 138 1.88 6.23 6.47
CA VAL A 138 2.71 6.48 5.29
C VAL A 138 3.85 5.48 5.27
N ILE A 139 4.11 4.90 4.11
CA ILE A 139 5.17 3.92 3.86
C ILE A 139 6.13 4.55 2.85
N VAL A 140 7.42 4.25 2.97
CA VAL A 140 8.44 4.69 2.01
C VAL A 140 8.97 3.49 1.22
N SER A 141 8.98 3.60 -0.11
CA SER A 141 9.55 2.59 -1.00
C SER A 141 10.90 3.05 -1.57
N GLY A 142 11.68 2.10 -2.09
CA GLY A 142 12.99 2.35 -2.71
C GLY A 142 14.15 2.43 -1.73
N ILE A 143 14.02 1.86 -0.52
CA ILE A 143 15.12 1.80 0.45
C ILE A 143 16.07 0.66 0.06
N ASP A 144 16.99 0.98 -0.84
CA ASP A 144 17.85 -0.01 -1.50
C ASP A 144 19.26 -0.08 -0.90
N ASP A 145 19.66 0.91 -0.09
CA ASP A 145 20.96 0.97 0.57
C ASP A 145 20.86 1.54 2.00
N HIS A 146 21.88 1.26 2.80
CA HIS A 146 21.92 1.70 4.20
C HIS A 146 22.04 3.22 4.38
N GLY A 147 22.61 3.93 3.41
CA GLY A 147 22.70 5.40 3.43
C GLY A 147 21.31 6.04 3.35
N LEU A 148 20.49 5.58 2.40
CA LEU A 148 19.10 6.03 2.31
C LEU A 148 18.29 5.58 3.53
N LEU A 149 18.48 4.35 4.03
CA LEU A 149 17.85 3.87 5.26
C LEU A 149 18.11 4.82 6.44
N GLN A 150 19.38 5.18 6.70
CA GLN A 150 19.73 6.10 7.80
C GLN A 150 19.01 7.43 7.70
N ARG A 151 18.82 7.94 6.48
CA ARG A 151 18.12 9.21 6.27
C ARG A 151 16.63 9.09 6.54
N VAL A 152 16.00 7.99 6.09
CA VAL A 152 14.56 7.82 6.27
C VAL A 152 14.16 7.42 7.69
N LEU A 153 15.09 6.88 8.50
CA LEU A 153 14.88 6.58 9.92
C LEU A 153 14.56 7.83 10.77
N SER A 154 14.91 9.03 10.28
CA SER A 154 14.59 10.30 10.97
C SER A 154 13.13 10.75 10.80
N PHE A 155 12.33 10.03 10.01
CA PHE A 155 10.91 10.29 9.82
C PHE A 155 10.04 9.18 10.44
N ASN A 156 8.80 9.53 10.75
CA ASN A 156 7.82 8.62 11.33
C ASN A 156 7.05 7.83 10.25
N PHE A 157 7.77 7.11 9.38
CA PHE A 157 7.14 6.17 8.44
C PHE A 157 6.63 4.93 9.18
N GLY A 158 5.44 4.44 8.82
CA GLY A 158 4.87 3.24 9.41
C GLY A 158 5.49 1.93 8.91
N ALA A 159 6.10 1.95 7.71
CA ALA A 159 6.91 0.85 7.20
C ALA A 159 7.88 1.34 6.10
N MET A 160 8.79 0.46 5.69
CA MET A 160 9.77 0.69 4.63
C MET A 160 9.79 -0.51 3.68
N GLN A 161 10.08 -0.26 2.40
CA GLN A 161 10.21 -1.28 1.36
C GLN A 161 11.40 -0.94 0.46
N GLY A 162 12.16 -1.94 0.02
CA GLY A 162 13.25 -1.77 -0.93
C GLY A 162 14.16 -2.98 -1.00
N ALA A 163 15.28 -2.86 -1.72
CA ALA A 163 16.22 -3.95 -1.96
C ALA A 163 16.92 -4.46 -0.69
N LEU A 164 16.93 -3.70 0.40
CA LEU A 164 17.38 -4.18 1.71
C LEU A 164 16.51 -5.33 2.26
N TRP A 165 15.25 -5.45 1.81
CA TRP A 165 14.36 -6.57 2.12
C TRP A 165 13.93 -7.23 0.81
N PRO A 166 14.77 -8.12 0.23
CA PRO A 166 14.50 -8.72 -1.06
C PRO A 166 13.21 -9.56 -1.03
N ALA A 167 12.52 -9.59 -2.16
CA ALA A 167 11.34 -10.42 -2.32
C ALA A 167 11.69 -11.90 -2.17
N VAL A 168 10.80 -12.65 -1.51
CA VAL A 168 10.88 -14.11 -1.40
C VAL A 168 9.73 -14.75 -2.14
N SER A 169 9.88 -16.00 -2.56
CA SER A 169 8.75 -16.77 -3.07
C SER A 169 7.75 -17.04 -1.95
N ALA A 170 6.49 -17.31 -2.31
CA ALA A 170 5.44 -17.60 -1.33
C ALA A 170 5.78 -18.78 -0.40
N GLU A 171 6.51 -19.77 -0.92
CA GLU A 171 7.00 -20.94 -0.17
C GLU A 171 7.94 -20.56 0.99
N HIS A 172 8.64 -19.44 0.85
CA HIS A 172 9.60 -18.94 1.83
C HIS A 172 9.05 -17.78 2.67
N VAL A 173 7.78 -17.38 2.52
CA VAL A 173 7.19 -16.28 3.31
C VAL A 173 7.28 -16.54 4.81
N THR A 174 7.14 -17.78 5.23
CA THR A 174 7.19 -18.16 6.65
C THR A 174 8.59 -18.04 7.27
N SER A 175 9.65 -17.98 6.45
CA SER A 175 11.03 -17.80 6.96
C SER A 175 11.35 -16.35 7.33
N LEU A 176 10.50 -15.40 6.91
CA LEU A 176 10.72 -13.97 7.14
C LEU A 176 10.54 -13.54 8.59
N VAL A 177 9.78 -14.31 9.37
CA VAL A 177 9.59 -14.04 10.80
C VAL A 177 10.34 -15.11 11.58
N GLN A 178 11.40 -14.70 12.27
CA GLN A 178 12.05 -15.57 13.25
C GLN A 178 11.19 -15.65 14.51
N GLN A 179 10.96 -16.87 15.02
CA GLN A 179 10.39 -17.05 16.36
C GLN A 179 11.35 -16.40 17.35
N ARG A 180 10.91 -15.32 17.99
CA ARG A 180 11.55 -14.80 19.20
C ARG A 180 11.02 -15.54 20.41
#